data_AF-A0A497R701-F1
#
_entry.id   AF-A0A497R701-F1
#
_cell.length_a   1.000
_cell.length_b   1.000
_cell.length_c   1.000
_cell.angle_alpha   90.00
_cell.angle_beta   90.00
_cell.angle_gamma   90.00
#
_symmetry.space_group_name_H-M   'P 1'
#
loop_
_entity.id
_entity.type
_entity.pdbx_description
1 polymer ?
#
loop_
_entity_poly.entity_id
_entity_poly.type
_entity_poly.pdbx_seq_one_letter_code
_entity_poly.pdbx_strand_id
1 'polypeptide(L)' 'MAVFTLDVGTGTQDFLLYSGENIRNNLKMVLPSPTKIVARKINNATKQRKDIFLTGYTMGGG' A
#
# COMPACT_ATOMS: atom_id res chain seq x y z
N MET A 1 -11.67 18.75 -12.23
CA MET A 1 -11.20 17.38 -12.54
C MET A 1 -10.66 16.78 -11.26
N ALA A 2 -11.13 15.61 -10.85
CA ALA A 2 -10.58 14.94 -9.69
C ALA A 2 -9.30 14.17 -10.07
N VAL A 3 -8.28 14.22 -9.22
CA VAL A 3 -7.01 13.51 -9.41
C VAL A 3 -6.79 12.59 -8.23
N PHE A 4 -6.56 11.31 -8.51
CA PHE A 4 -6.14 10.34 -7.51
C PHE A 4 -4.64 10.15 -7.61
N THR A 5 -3.92 10.48 -6.53
CA THR A 5 -2.46 10.32 -6.47
C THR A 5 -2.10 9.27 -5.43
N LEU A 6 -1.07 8.49 -5.71
CA LEU A 6 -0.53 7.46 -4.83
C LEU A 6 0.98 7.63 -4.70
N ASP A 7 1.49 7.60 -3.47
CA ASP A 7 2.90 7.50 -3.14
C ASP A 7 3.12 6.23 -2.31
N VAL A 8 4.06 5.38 -2.71
CA VAL A 8 4.34 4.12 -2.03
C VAL A 8 5.79 4.10 -1.61
N GLY A 9 6.02 4.16 -0.30
CA GLY A 9 7.32 3.99 0.31
C GLY A 9 7.48 2.63 0.99
N THR A 10 8.63 2.43 1.64
CA THR A 10 8.94 1.20 2.38
C THR A 10 7.98 0.94 3.54
N GLY A 11 7.53 2.00 4.22
CA GLY A 11 6.67 1.90 5.41
C GLY A 11 5.19 2.08 5.12
N THR A 12 4.85 3.11 4.36
CA THR A 12 3.47 3.53 4.10
C THR A 12 3.17 3.60 2.61
N GLN A 13 1.89 3.59 2.30
CA GLN A 13 1.34 4.08 1.05
C GLN A 13 0.37 5.21 1.39
N ASP A 14 0.58 6.36 0.76
CA ASP A 14 -0.20 7.56 0.94
C ASP A 14 -1.03 7.79 -0.32
N PHE A 15 -2.33 8.04 -0.18
CA PHE A 15 -3.12 8.52 -1.30
C PHE A 15 -3.87 9.81 -0.97
N LEU A 16 -4.08 10.61 -2.01
CA LEU A 16 -4.83 11.85 -1.99
C LEU A 16 -5.84 11.82 -3.13
N LEU A 17 -7.11 12.03 -2.81
CA LEU A 17 -8.15 12.33 -3.80
C LEU A 17 -8.31 13.85 -3.86
N TYR A 18 -7.63 14.47 -4.81
CA TYR A 18 -7.70 15.91 -5.05
C TYR A 18 -8.94 16.25 -5.88
N SER A 19 -9.81 17.15 -5.41
CA SER A 19 -11.05 17.53 -6.11
C SER A 19 -11.01 18.92 -6.77
N GLY A 20 -9.94 19.69 -6.62
CA GLY A 20 -9.82 21.05 -7.18
C GLY A 20 -10.08 22.19 -6.19
N GLU A 21 -10.53 21.89 -4.98
CA GLU A 21 -10.78 22.88 -3.92
C GLU A 21 -9.53 23.13 -3.06
N ASN A 22 -9.71 23.74 -1.88
CA ASN A 22 -8.66 23.89 -0.87
C ASN A 22 -8.04 22.51 -0.55
N ILE A 23 -6.74 22.36 -0.82
CA ILE A 23 -6.02 21.09 -0.69
C ILE A 23 -6.12 20.48 0.71
N ARG A 24 -6.31 21.29 1.75
CA ARG A 24 -6.46 20.84 3.14
C ARG A 24 -7.77 20.13 3.42
N ASN A 25 -8.78 20.29 2.57
CA ASN A 25 -10.09 19.65 2.72
C ASN A 25 -10.22 18.35 1.90
N ASN A 26 -9.18 17.98 1.15
CA ASN A 26 -9.18 16.77 0.36
C ASN A 26 -8.98 15.53 1.24
N LEU A 27 -9.55 14.41 0.80
CA LEU A 27 -9.36 13.13 1.46
C LEU A 27 -7.91 12.66 1.27
N LYS A 28 -7.18 12.56 2.38
CA LYS A 28 -5.86 11.92 2.45
C LYS A 28 -5.94 10.69 3.36
N MET A 29 -5.31 9.59 2.94
CA MET A 29 -5.11 8.43 3.79
C MET A 29 -3.64 8.00 3.78
N VAL A 30 -3.16 7.58 4.94
CA VAL A 30 -1.83 7.01 5.17
C VAL A 30 -2.03 5.59 5.64
N LEU A 31 -1.63 4.61 4.84
CA LEU A 31 -1.84 3.19 5.08
C LEU A 31 -0.50 2.46 5.13
N PRO A 32 -0.41 1.25 5.73
CA PRO A 32 0.79 0.43 5.61
C PRO A 32 1.10 0.11 4.14
N SER A 33 2.38 0.13 3.76
CA SER A 33 2.79 -0.20 2.39
C SER A 33 2.38 -1.63 2.00
N PRO A 34 2.15 -1.91 0.70
CA PRO A 34 1.87 -3.27 0.22
C PRO A 34 2.94 -4.28 0.68
N THR A 35 4.21 -3.89 0.68
CA THR A 35 5.33 -4.69 1.18
C THR A 35 5.16 -5.05 2.65
N LYS A 36 4.76 -4.10 3.52
CA LYS A 36 4.48 -4.38 4.94
C LYS A 36 3.29 -5.32 5.11
N ILE A 37 2.24 -5.16 4.32
CA ILE A 37 1.06 -6.03 4.35
C ILE A 37 1.43 -7.46 3.98
N VAL A 38 2.17 -7.65 2.88
CA VAL A 38 2.63 -8.97 2.42
C VAL A 38 3.59 -9.59 3.43
N ALA A 39 4.56 -8.82 3.97
CA ALA A 39 5.48 -9.30 4.99
C ALA A 39 4.75 -9.82 6.24
N ARG A 40 3.70 -9.12 6.69
CA ARG A 40 2.86 -9.59 7.81
C ARG A 40 2.15 -10.91 7.49
N LYS A 41 1.62 -11.06 6.27
CA LYS A 41 0.97 -12.31 5.82
C LYS A 41 1.97 -13.47 5.79
N ILE A 42 3.17 -13.25 5.23
CA ILE A 42 4.26 -14.22 5.19
C ILE A 42 4.62 -14.66 6.61
N ASN A 43 4.90 -13.72 7.51
CA ASN A 43 5.25 -14.02 8.90
C ASN A 43 4.19 -14.88 9.61
N ASN A 44 2.90 -14.61 9.36
CA ASN A 44 1.82 -15.39 9.94
C ASN A 44 1.73 -16.81 9.35
N ALA A 45 1.92 -16.96 8.04
CA ALA A 45 1.94 -18.27 7.38
C ALA A 45 3.14 -19.11 7.82
N THR A 46 4.33 -18.51 7.93
CA THR A 46 5.54 -19.16 8.47
C THR A 46 5.32 -19.67 9.90
N LYS A 47 4.72 -18.86 10.79
CA LYS A 47 4.38 -19.29 12.16
C LYS A 47 3.43 -20.48 12.18
N GLN A 48 2.55 -20.58 11.19
CA GLN A 48 1.59 -21.69 11.04
C GLN A 48 2.16 -22.87 10.24
N ARG A 49 3.44 -22.83 9.83
CA ARG A 49 4.08 -23.84 8.97
C ARG A 49 3.29 -24.12 7.69
N LYS A 50 2.69 -23.09 7.11
CA LYS A 50 2.00 -23.17 5.82
C LYS A 50 2.97 -22.87 4.70
N ASP A 51 2.84 -23.60 3.60
CA ASP A 51 3.55 -23.28 2.36
C ASP A 51 3.11 -21.91 1.83
N ILE A 52 4.05 -21.21 1.19
CA ILE A 52 3.82 -19.87 0.65
C ILE A 52 4.15 -19.90 -0.84
N PHE A 53 3.15 -19.59 -1.67
CA PHE A 53 3.32 -19.34 -3.09
C PHE A 53 2.98 -17.88 -3.38
N LEU A 54 3.91 -17.17 -4.03
CA LEU A 54 3.75 -15.76 -4.41
C LEU A 54 3.62 -15.66 -5.93
N THR A 55 2.61 -14.93 -6.39
CA THR A 55 2.36 -14.66 -7.81
C THR A 55 1.85 -13.23 -8.01
N GLY A 56 2.10 -12.65 -9.17
CA GLY A 56 1.67 -11.30 -9.53
C GLY A 56 2.51 -10.73 -10.66
N TYR A 57 1.99 -9.71 -11.34
CA TYR A 57 2.68 -9.05 -12.45
C TYR A 57 3.90 -8.24 -11.98
N THR A 58 3.74 -7.47 -10.89
CA THR A 58 4.82 -6.70 -10.26
C THR A 58 4.78 -6.95 -8.76
N MET A 59 5.82 -7.59 -8.25
CA MET A 59 5.89 -8.09 -6.86
C MET A 59 7.00 -7.42 -6.03
N GLY A 60 7.62 -6.39 -6.58
CA GLY A 60 8.72 -5.63 -5.98
C GLY A 60 9.05 -4.40 -6.82
N GLY A 61 10.18 -3.77 -6.52
CA GLY A 61 10.58 -2.49 -7.10
C GLY A 61 10.90 -1.53 -5.96
N GLY A 62 12.19 -1.38 -5.70
CA GLY A 62 12.71 -0.25 -4.93
C GLY A 62 12.91 0.94 -5.87
#